data_AF-A0A0U5FRS4-F1
#
_entry.id   AF-A0A0U5FRS4-F1
#
_cell.length_a   1.000
_cell.length_b   1.000
_cell.length_c   1.000
_cell.angle_alpha   90.00
_cell.angle_beta   90.00
_cell.angle_gamma   90.00
#
_symmetry.space_group_name_H-M   'P 1'
#
loop_
_entity.id
_entity.type
_entity.pdbx_description
1 polymer ?
#
loop_
_entity_poly.entity_id
_entity_poly.type
_entity_poly.pdbx_seq_one_letter_code
_entity_poly.pdbx_strand_id
1 'polypeptide(L)'
;MSQSPLHRLPAELLVLVFNSLPRIKDAVSLALTCKKTYALFERFEDRARIIYSIVDNIPTSLPKSYPTKSWLEGYFPPNTPLWTPTATHIPKELEHEETLAFLKTTGFPIFECERLDFSSRILEPAEPGKKSEDDAPPVSKRKVDETSQRASSEDGSGEEDSGKEDEDGGEKEDEQWKDPLHLGTWFSQDVAVDSRTGKIQRRSWDDDGDDEDEDEDIAENVGRFLVLLGVIRSVMCDLQICGLQRFRKEQIERDEEVEEVVLEKLFEGLGAVDQLVKEAAFWGWICNYLCT
;
A
#
# COMPACT_ATOMS: atom_id res chain seq x y z
N MET A 1 -37.57 1.03 -29.63
CA MET A 1 -36.63 1.03 -28.49
C MET A 1 -36.97 -0.16 -27.61
N SER A 2 -36.10 -1.17 -27.53
CA SER A 2 -36.34 -2.35 -26.69
C SER A 2 -36.30 -1.93 -25.22
N GLN A 3 -37.37 -2.15 -24.47
CA GLN A 3 -37.38 -1.86 -23.04
C GLN A 3 -36.51 -2.90 -22.32
N SER A 4 -35.44 -2.46 -21.65
CA SER A 4 -34.51 -3.35 -20.91
C SER A 4 -35.26 -4.25 -19.94
N PRO A 5 -35.15 -5.58 -19.98
CA PRO A 5 -35.95 -6.52 -19.17
C PRO A 5 -35.93 -6.21 -17.65
N LEU A 6 -34.92 -5.49 -17.17
CA LEU A 6 -34.80 -5.00 -15.79
C LEU A 6 -35.98 -4.14 -15.31
N HIS A 7 -36.66 -3.39 -16.20
CA HIS A 7 -37.80 -2.55 -15.79
C HIS A 7 -39.01 -3.37 -15.27
N ARG A 8 -39.08 -4.67 -15.63
CA ARG A 8 -40.18 -5.57 -15.27
C ARG A 8 -39.93 -6.34 -13.99
N LEU A 9 -38.69 -6.37 -13.51
CA LEU A 9 -38.36 -7.10 -12.28
C LEU A 9 -38.91 -6.36 -11.06
N PRO A 10 -39.50 -7.07 -10.07
CA PRO A 10 -39.81 -6.52 -8.75
C PRO A 10 -38.57 -5.90 -8.07
N ALA A 11 -38.79 -4.99 -7.13
CA ALA A 11 -37.70 -4.28 -6.45
C ALA A 11 -36.79 -5.27 -5.68
N GLU A 12 -37.39 -6.30 -5.10
CA GLU A 12 -36.73 -7.36 -4.35
C GLU A 12 -35.75 -8.14 -5.23
N LEU A 13 -36.14 -8.45 -6.47
CA LEU A 13 -35.25 -9.12 -7.42
C LEU A 13 -34.13 -8.18 -7.89
N LEU A 14 -34.39 -6.88 -8.02
CA LEU A 14 -33.35 -5.91 -8.36
C LEU A 14 -32.31 -5.79 -7.24
N VAL A 15 -32.73 -5.78 -5.97
CA VAL A 15 -31.81 -5.81 -4.82
C VAL A 15 -30.94 -7.07 -4.86
N LEU A 16 -31.52 -8.24 -5.14
CA LEU A 16 -30.73 -9.47 -5.28
C LEU A 16 -29.70 -9.39 -6.41
N VAL A 17 -30.07 -8.78 -7.55
CA VAL A 17 -29.12 -8.54 -8.65
C VAL A 17 -28.00 -7.63 -8.18
N PHE A 18 -28.31 -6.50 -7.55
CA PHE A 18 -27.30 -5.59 -7.00
C PHE A 18 -26.36 -6.28 -6.01
N ASN A 19 -26.91 -7.05 -5.07
CA ASN A 19 -26.16 -7.77 -4.04
C ASN A 19 -25.27 -8.87 -4.61
N SER A 20 -25.55 -9.36 -5.82
CA SER A 20 -24.73 -10.36 -6.52
C SER A 20 -23.59 -9.75 -7.34
N LEU A 21 -23.51 -8.42 -7.44
CA LEU A 21 -22.47 -7.77 -8.23
C LEU A 21 -21.11 -7.91 -7.56
N PRO A 22 -20.04 -8.12 -8.34
CA PRO A 22 -18.71 -8.32 -7.79
C PRO A 22 -18.04 -7.02 -7.35
N ARG A 23 -18.50 -5.86 -7.86
CA ARG A 23 -17.87 -4.55 -7.63
C ARG A 23 -18.90 -3.44 -7.49
N ILE A 24 -18.54 -2.43 -6.70
CA ILE A 24 -19.38 -1.25 -6.46
C ILE A 24 -19.58 -0.47 -7.77
N LYS A 25 -18.55 -0.36 -8.63
CA LYS A 25 -18.67 0.23 -9.98
C LYS A 25 -19.76 -0.43 -10.85
N ASP A 26 -19.93 -1.74 -10.73
CA ASP A 26 -20.96 -2.46 -11.49
C ASP A 26 -22.35 -2.10 -10.98
N ALA A 27 -22.49 -1.88 -9.66
CA ALA A 27 -23.74 -1.38 -9.07
C ALA A 27 -24.06 0.02 -9.57
N VAL A 28 -23.09 0.94 -9.59
CA VAL A 28 -23.29 2.27 -10.19
C VAL A 28 -23.70 2.16 -11.65
N SER A 29 -23.02 1.32 -12.42
CA SER A 29 -23.34 1.11 -13.83
C SER A 29 -24.77 0.56 -14.01
N LEU A 30 -25.19 -0.39 -13.18
CA LEU A 30 -26.55 -0.93 -13.17
C LEU A 30 -27.60 0.13 -12.78
N ALA A 31 -27.30 0.95 -11.78
CA ALA A 31 -28.16 2.06 -11.36
C ALA A 31 -28.42 3.03 -12.52
N LEU A 32 -27.42 3.29 -13.36
CA LEU A 32 -27.55 4.20 -14.51
C LEU A 32 -28.33 3.60 -15.71
N THR A 33 -28.67 2.31 -15.70
CA THR A 33 -29.36 1.68 -16.84
C THR A 33 -30.83 2.07 -16.98
N CYS A 34 -31.54 2.33 -15.87
CA CYS A 34 -32.95 2.74 -15.90
C CYS A 34 -33.40 3.48 -14.64
N LYS A 35 -34.51 4.21 -14.73
CA LYS A 35 -35.06 4.98 -13.59
C LYS A 35 -35.35 4.14 -12.35
N LYS A 36 -35.72 2.86 -12.53
CA LYS A 36 -36.09 1.98 -11.42
C LYS A 36 -34.86 1.54 -10.62
N THR A 37 -33.79 1.14 -11.30
CA THR A 37 -32.51 0.77 -10.65
C THR A 37 -31.84 2.00 -10.04
N TYR A 38 -31.93 3.14 -10.72
CA TYR A 38 -31.48 4.42 -10.17
C TYR A 38 -32.21 4.77 -8.86
N ALA A 39 -33.54 4.77 -8.86
CA ALA A 39 -34.32 5.12 -7.68
C ALA A 39 -34.06 4.17 -6.49
N LEU A 40 -33.77 2.89 -6.77
CA LEU A 40 -33.39 1.94 -5.73
C LEU A 40 -32.00 2.26 -5.16
N PHE A 41 -31.02 2.52 -6.03
CA PHE A 41 -29.66 2.86 -5.61
C PHE A 41 -29.52 4.27 -5.01
N GLU A 42 -30.45 5.18 -5.30
CA GLU A 42 -30.49 6.54 -4.72
C GLU A 42 -30.97 6.52 -3.26
N ARG A 43 -31.78 5.53 -2.87
CA ARG A 43 -32.24 5.39 -1.47
C ARG A 43 -31.07 4.97 -0.60
N PHE A 44 -30.73 5.82 0.37
CA PHE A 44 -29.58 5.64 1.25
C PHE A 44 -29.50 4.23 1.89
N GLU A 45 -30.59 3.75 2.50
CA GLU A 45 -30.62 2.44 3.16
C GLU A 45 -30.37 1.27 2.19
N ASP A 46 -30.96 1.34 0.99
CA ASP A 46 -30.79 0.33 -0.05
C ASP A 46 -29.36 0.40 -0.62
N ARG A 47 -28.85 1.61 -0.86
CA ARG A 47 -27.48 1.86 -1.32
C ARG A 47 -26.43 1.30 -0.36
N ALA A 48 -26.55 1.64 0.93
CA ALA A 48 -25.65 1.15 1.97
C ALA A 48 -25.66 -0.38 2.02
N ARG A 49 -26.86 -0.99 2.04
CA ARG A 49 -27.01 -2.45 2.03
C ARG A 49 -26.39 -3.11 0.80
N ILE A 50 -26.56 -2.52 -0.38
CA ILE A 50 -25.96 -3.01 -1.62
C ILE A 50 -24.44 -2.96 -1.52
N ILE A 51 -23.87 -1.83 -1.07
CA ILE A 51 -22.43 -1.66 -0.94
C ILE A 51 -21.85 -2.65 0.08
N TYR A 52 -22.47 -2.78 1.26
CA TYR A 52 -22.06 -3.78 2.26
C TYR A 52 -22.09 -5.20 1.70
N SER A 53 -23.14 -5.56 0.97
CA SER A 53 -23.24 -6.89 0.36
C SER A 53 -22.15 -7.14 -0.69
N ILE A 54 -21.77 -6.12 -1.46
CA ILE A 54 -20.68 -6.24 -2.43
C ILE A 54 -19.36 -6.45 -1.70
N VAL A 55 -19.09 -5.64 -0.68
CA VAL A 55 -17.86 -5.71 0.13
C VAL A 55 -17.73 -7.06 0.84
N ASP A 56 -18.81 -7.57 1.45
CA ASP A 56 -18.85 -8.89 2.09
C ASP A 56 -18.53 -10.03 1.10
N ASN A 57 -18.83 -9.84 -0.19
CA ASN A 57 -18.56 -10.83 -1.23
C ASN A 57 -17.14 -10.75 -1.82
N ILE A 58 -16.44 -9.61 -1.67
CA ILE A 58 -15.11 -9.40 -2.26
C ILE A 58 -14.14 -10.54 -1.90
N PRO A 59 -13.93 -10.91 -0.62
CA PRO A 59 -12.94 -11.93 -0.24
C PRO A 59 -13.14 -13.27 -0.94
N THR A 60 -14.40 -13.65 -1.21
CA THR A 60 -14.73 -14.93 -1.87
C THR A 60 -14.31 -14.99 -3.34
N SER A 61 -14.09 -13.82 -3.96
CA SER A 61 -13.73 -13.67 -5.37
C SER A 61 -12.25 -13.40 -5.61
N LEU A 62 -11.46 -13.24 -4.54
CA LEU A 62 -10.06 -12.88 -4.66
C LEU A 62 -9.19 -14.04 -5.14
N PRO A 63 -8.09 -13.75 -5.87
CA PRO A 63 -7.12 -14.76 -6.24
C PRO A 63 -6.60 -15.52 -5.01
N LYS A 64 -6.71 -16.85 -5.04
CA LYS A 64 -6.11 -17.70 -4.00
C LYS A 64 -4.59 -17.81 -4.14
N SER A 65 -4.06 -17.52 -5.33
CA SER A 65 -2.65 -17.44 -5.68
C SER A 65 -2.30 -16.02 -6.13
N TYR A 66 -1.12 -15.82 -6.70
CA TYR A 66 -0.74 -14.56 -7.35
C TYR A 66 -1.81 -14.09 -8.37
N PRO A 67 -2.09 -12.78 -8.45
CA PRO A 67 -3.05 -12.23 -9.39
C PRO A 67 -2.55 -12.38 -10.84
N THR A 68 -3.46 -12.60 -11.79
CA THR A 68 -3.10 -12.60 -13.20
C THR A 68 -2.97 -11.17 -13.72
N LYS A 69 -2.28 -10.99 -14.86
CA LYS A 69 -2.26 -9.71 -15.59
C LYS A 69 -3.66 -9.15 -15.85
N SER A 70 -4.60 -9.99 -16.28
CA SER A 70 -5.99 -9.59 -16.50
C SER A 70 -6.71 -9.15 -15.22
N TRP A 71 -6.35 -9.73 -14.07
CA TRP A 71 -6.87 -9.29 -12.78
C TRP A 71 -6.31 -7.90 -12.44
N LEU A 72 -5.00 -7.68 -12.60
CA LEU A 72 -4.37 -6.38 -12.35
C LEU A 72 -4.99 -5.27 -13.23
N GLU A 73 -5.20 -5.53 -14.52
CA GLU A 73 -5.87 -4.59 -15.43
C GLU A 73 -7.30 -4.21 -14.99
N GLY A 74 -7.96 -5.08 -14.22
CA GLY A 74 -9.27 -4.81 -13.65
C GLY A 74 -9.24 -3.91 -12.41
N TYR A 75 -8.20 -3.99 -11.57
CA TYR A 75 -8.14 -3.34 -10.26
C TYR A 75 -7.28 -2.07 -10.23
N PHE A 76 -6.33 -1.93 -11.16
CA PHE A 76 -5.47 -0.76 -11.31
C PHE A 76 -5.99 0.18 -12.41
N PRO A 77 -5.49 1.44 -12.51
CA PRO A 77 -5.91 2.36 -13.56
C PRO A 77 -5.80 1.75 -14.97
N PRO A 78 -6.70 2.13 -15.91
CA PRO A 78 -6.61 1.65 -17.28
C PRO A 78 -5.26 2.00 -17.90
N ASN A 79 -4.66 1.05 -18.61
CA ASN A 79 -3.34 1.19 -19.24
C ASN A 79 -2.17 1.38 -18.26
N THR A 80 -2.32 1.01 -16.98
CA THR A 80 -1.21 0.97 -16.03
C THR A 80 -0.07 0.08 -16.58
N PRO A 81 1.15 0.63 -16.74
CA PRO A 81 2.28 -0.16 -17.16
C PRO A 81 2.68 -1.16 -16.08
N LEU A 82 3.14 -2.35 -16.51
CA LEU A 82 3.64 -3.39 -15.62
C LEU A 82 5.17 -3.43 -15.74
N TRP A 83 5.84 -3.06 -14.66
CA TRP A 83 7.28 -3.20 -14.51
C TRP A 83 7.67 -4.67 -14.44
N THR A 84 8.65 -5.05 -15.26
CA THR A 84 9.25 -6.39 -15.25
C THR A 84 10.74 -6.23 -15.00
N PRO A 85 11.29 -6.71 -13.87
CA PRO A 85 12.70 -6.52 -13.58
C PRO A 85 13.59 -7.24 -14.58
N THR A 86 14.65 -6.57 -15.01
CA THR A 86 15.80 -7.24 -15.67
C THR A 86 16.74 -7.84 -14.62
N ALA A 87 17.71 -8.65 -15.04
CA ALA A 87 18.68 -9.26 -14.12
C ALA A 87 19.49 -8.26 -13.27
N THR A 88 19.61 -7.00 -13.71
CA THR A 88 20.31 -5.95 -12.95
C THR A 88 19.45 -5.29 -11.88
N HIS A 89 18.12 -5.45 -11.94
CA HIS A 89 17.20 -4.88 -10.97
C HIS A 89 16.89 -5.84 -9.82
N ILE A 90 17.20 -7.13 -9.97
CA ILE A 90 16.91 -8.15 -8.97
C ILE A 90 18.12 -8.24 -8.03
N PRO A 91 17.95 -7.97 -6.71
CA PRO A 91 19.00 -8.22 -5.73
C PRO A 91 19.49 -9.66 -5.83
N LYS A 92 20.80 -9.89 -5.70
CA LYS A 92 21.37 -11.24 -5.89
C LYS A 92 20.84 -12.23 -4.86
N GLU A 93 20.44 -11.70 -3.72
CA GLU A 93 19.97 -12.40 -2.54
C GLU A 93 18.46 -12.66 -2.57
N LEU A 94 17.72 -12.08 -3.53
CA LEU A 94 16.30 -12.38 -3.70
C LEU A 94 16.17 -13.76 -4.34
N GLU A 95 16.01 -14.78 -3.50
CA GLU A 95 15.93 -16.19 -3.90
C GLU A 95 14.48 -16.73 -3.92
N HIS A 96 13.51 -15.94 -3.43
CA HIS A 96 12.12 -16.37 -3.36
C HIS A 96 11.52 -16.65 -4.76
N GLU A 97 11.45 -17.93 -5.13
CA GLU A 97 11.13 -18.39 -6.49
C GLU A 97 9.79 -17.88 -7.00
N GLU A 98 8.75 -17.89 -6.16
CA GLU A 98 7.40 -17.47 -6.57
C GLU A 98 7.34 -15.98 -6.88
N THR A 99 8.01 -15.15 -6.08
CA THR A 99 8.11 -13.70 -6.31
C THR A 99 8.87 -13.42 -7.60
N LEU A 100 10.00 -14.09 -7.81
CA LEU A 100 10.77 -13.96 -9.05
C LEU A 100 9.96 -14.39 -10.28
N ALA A 101 9.26 -15.51 -10.20
CA ALA A 101 8.42 -16.02 -11.28
C ALA A 101 7.29 -15.05 -11.61
N PHE A 102 6.60 -14.53 -10.58
CA PHE A 102 5.54 -13.54 -10.75
C PHE A 102 6.04 -12.25 -11.41
N LEU A 103 7.12 -11.66 -10.88
CA LEU A 103 7.68 -10.42 -11.40
C LEU A 103 8.15 -10.56 -12.85
N LYS A 104 8.72 -11.71 -13.23
CA LYS A 104 9.20 -11.96 -14.62
C LYS A 104 8.07 -12.22 -15.61
N THR A 105 6.96 -12.81 -15.16
CA THR A 105 5.86 -13.26 -16.05
C THR A 105 4.71 -12.27 -16.13
N THR A 106 4.36 -11.65 -15.01
CA THR A 106 3.21 -10.77 -14.86
C THR A 106 3.66 -9.33 -14.64
N GLY A 107 4.65 -9.13 -13.77
CA GLY A 107 5.19 -7.81 -13.43
C GLY A 107 4.44 -7.10 -12.30
N PHE A 108 4.98 -5.95 -11.90
CA PHE A 108 4.44 -5.09 -10.85
C PHE A 108 3.84 -3.81 -11.46
N PRO A 109 2.61 -3.39 -11.10
CA PRO A 109 2.01 -2.18 -11.64
C PRO A 109 2.78 -0.92 -11.20
N ILE A 110 3.13 -0.07 -12.17
CA ILE A 110 3.68 1.26 -11.93
C ILE A 110 2.50 2.25 -11.90
N PHE A 111 2.18 2.76 -10.72
CA PHE A 111 1.08 3.70 -10.54
C PHE A 111 1.29 4.57 -9.30
N GLU A 112 0.49 5.61 -9.22
CA GLU A 112 0.37 6.48 -8.06
C GLU A 112 -1.10 6.50 -7.65
N CYS A 113 -1.36 6.42 -6.36
CA CYS A 113 -2.69 6.53 -5.79
C CYS A 113 -2.65 7.55 -4.66
N GLU A 114 -2.99 8.80 -5.00
CA GLU A 114 -3.05 9.93 -4.06
C GLU A 114 -3.88 9.59 -2.80
N ARG A 115 -5.01 8.89 -2.99
CA ARG A 115 -5.90 8.53 -1.87
C ARG A 115 -5.32 7.48 -0.92
N LEU A 116 -4.35 6.69 -1.35
CA LEU A 116 -3.65 5.75 -0.50
C LEU A 116 -2.27 6.26 -0.10
N ASP A 117 -1.88 7.44 -0.59
CA ASP A 117 -0.50 7.95 -0.56
C ASP A 117 0.56 6.92 -0.98
N PHE A 118 0.20 6.06 -1.94
CA PHE A 118 1.08 5.01 -2.45
C PHE A 118 1.62 5.38 -3.82
N SER A 119 2.93 5.21 -4.04
CA SER A 119 3.59 5.43 -5.32
C SER A 119 4.60 4.33 -5.64
N SER A 120 4.45 3.68 -6.79
CA SER A 120 5.47 2.76 -7.35
C SER A 120 6.25 3.37 -8.51
N ARG A 121 6.23 4.71 -8.67
CA ARG A 121 6.95 5.40 -9.74
C ARG A 121 8.47 5.28 -9.66
N ILE A 122 9.02 4.88 -8.51
CA ILE A 122 10.45 4.55 -8.39
C ILE A 122 10.89 3.42 -9.34
N LEU A 123 9.94 2.60 -9.81
CA LEU A 123 10.18 1.53 -10.78
C LEU A 123 10.21 2.02 -12.23
N GLU A 124 9.92 3.29 -12.50
CA GLU A 124 10.01 3.86 -13.83
C GLU A 124 11.47 3.86 -14.30
N PRO A 125 11.74 3.50 -15.57
CA PRO A 125 13.09 3.61 -16.09
C PRO A 125 13.53 5.07 -16.03
N ALA A 126 14.70 5.33 -15.46
CA ALA A 126 15.27 6.67 -15.42
C ALA A 126 15.31 7.27 -16.84
N GLU A 127 14.65 8.42 -17.04
CA GLU A 127 14.69 9.10 -18.33
C GLU A 127 16.15 9.44 -18.67
N PRO A 128 16.67 9.08 -19.86
CA PRO A 128 18.02 9.42 -20.25
C PRO A 128 18.15 10.94 -20.38
N GLY A 129 18.70 11.59 -19.34
CA GLY A 129 19.02 13.02 -19.36
C GLY A 129 18.59 13.82 -18.12
N LYS A 130 17.82 13.27 -17.19
CA LYS A 130 17.61 13.88 -15.87
C LYS A 130 18.63 13.28 -14.91
N LYS A 131 19.69 14.04 -14.63
CA LYS A 131 20.50 13.78 -13.43
C LYS A 131 19.63 14.18 -12.24
N SER A 132 19.34 13.24 -11.35
CA SER A 132 18.92 13.49 -9.98
C SER A 132 19.85 14.55 -9.38
N GLU A 133 19.30 15.68 -8.93
CA GLU A 133 20.07 16.69 -8.18
C GLU A 133 20.48 16.20 -6.78
N ASP A 134 20.01 15.02 -6.36
CA ASP A 134 20.26 14.43 -5.04
C ASP A 134 21.38 13.37 -5.00
N ASP A 135 22.10 13.10 -6.10
CA ASP A 135 23.33 12.29 -6.08
C ASP A 135 24.56 13.10 -5.61
N ALA A 136 24.39 13.90 -4.56
CA ALA A 136 25.52 14.44 -3.82
C ALA A 136 25.88 13.45 -2.69
N PRO A 137 27.00 12.73 -2.79
CA PRO A 137 27.45 11.90 -1.68
C PRO A 137 27.69 12.77 -0.43
N PRO A 138 27.41 12.27 0.78
CA PRO A 138 27.65 13.02 2.01
C PRO A 138 29.12 13.43 2.05
N VAL A 139 29.36 14.74 2.16
CA VAL A 139 30.70 15.32 2.26
C VAL A 139 31.42 14.66 3.44
N SER A 140 32.38 13.79 3.12
CA SER A 140 33.23 13.16 4.10
C SER A 140 33.88 14.26 4.95
N LYS A 141 33.67 14.21 6.26
CA LYS A 141 34.42 14.99 7.24
C LYS A 141 35.92 14.66 7.08
N ARG A 142 36.68 15.54 6.42
CA ARG A 142 38.14 15.55 6.56
C ARG A 142 38.50 16.33 7.80
N LYS A 143 39.07 15.61 8.78
CA LYS A 143 39.85 16.18 9.86
C LYS A 143 41.05 16.96 9.27
N VAL A 144 41.12 18.22 9.69
CA VAL A 144 42.30 18.94 10.25
C VAL A 144 43.53 19.07 9.35
N ASP A 145 43.93 20.32 9.07
CA ASP A 145 45.25 20.74 9.53
C ASP A 145 45.34 22.22 9.91
N GLU A 146 46.22 22.42 10.89
CA GLU A 146 46.53 23.59 11.71
C GLU A 146 46.80 24.91 10.98
N THR A 147 46.45 26.05 11.59
CA THR A 147 47.45 26.91 12.27
C THR A 147 46.87 28.17 12.91
N SER A 148 47.50 28.52 14.04
CA SER A 148 47.63 29.85 14.65
C SER A 148 46.70 30.26 15.81
N GLN A 149 47.27 30.07 17.00
CA GLN A 149 47.64 31.12 17.97
C GLN A 149 46.56 31.67 18.94
N ARG A 150 46.71 31.22 20.19
CA ARG A 150 47.33 31.97 21.31
C ARG A 150 46.40 32.42 22.47
N ALA A 151 46.88 32.03 23.66
CA ALA A 151 46.83 32.64 24.99
C ALA A 151 45.74 32.20 25.99
N SER A 152 46.26 31.52 27.03
CA SER A 152 46.03 31.73 28.48
C SER A 152 44.67 31.28 29.04
N SER A 153 44.56 30.59 30.18
CA SER A 153 45.43 30.38 31.34
C SER A 153 44.80 29.33 32.28
N GLU A 154 45.63 28.58 33.01
CA GLU A 154 45.43 28.09 34.40
C GLU A 154 44.25 27.13 34.67
N ASP A 155 44.27 26.16 35.59
CA ASP A 155 45.25 25.44 36.42
C ASP A 155 44.36 24.40 37.15
N GLY A 156 44.77 23.14 37.31
CA GLY A 156 43.90 22.17 38.00
C GLY A 156 44.22 20.69 37.79
N SER A 157 45.17 20.19 38.57
CA SER A 157 45.57 18.80 38.75
C SER A 157 44.47 17.87 39.28
N GLY A 158 44.43 16.64 38.77
CA GLY A 158 43.70 15.51 39.37
C GLY A 158 44.08 14.19 38.68
N GLU A 159 44.98 13.44 39.33
CA GLU A 159 45.51 12.13 38.94
C GLU A 159 44.47 11.00 39.04
N GLU A 160 44.62 10.05 38.11
CA GLU A 160 44.49 8.57 38.20
C GLU A 160 43.20 7.96 38.78
N ASP A 161 42.51 7.13 37.97
CA ASP A 161 42.42 5.70 38.30
C ASP A 161 42.13 4.83 37.05
N SER A 162 42.80 3.69 37.06
CA SER A 162 42.83 2.61 36.09
C SER A 162 41.62 1.67 36.22
N GLY A 163 40.95 1.42 35.10
CA GLY A 163 39.96 0.35 34.97
C GLY A 163 40.09 -0.29 33.59
N LYS A 164 40.96 -1.30 33.49
CA LYS A 164 40.95 -2.27 32.40
C LYS A 164 39.73 -3.15 32.58
N GLU A 165 38.81 -3.14 31.62
CA GLU A 165 37.90 -4.26 31.41
C GLU A 165 37.92 -4.64 29.93
N ASP A 166 37.83 -5.95 29.76
CA ASP A 166 38.38 -6.70 28.65
C ASP A 166 37.60 -6.51 27.35
N GLU A 167 38.38 -6.46 26.27
CA GLU A 167 37.94 -6.57 24.89
C GLU A 167 37.28 -7.95 24.67
N ASP A 168 35.96 -8.04 24.81
CA ASP A 168 35.20 -9.08 24.12
C ASP A 168 34.84 -8.56 22.73
N GLY A 169 35.82 -8.65 21.85
CA GLY A 169 35.67 -8.46 20.40
C GLY A 169 34.82 -9.58 19.82
N GLY A 170 33.52 -9.59 20.14
CA GLY A 170 32.53 -10.18 19.28
C GLY A 170 32.55 -9.39 17.99
N GLU A 171 33.17 -9.97 16.96
CA GLU A 171 32.97 -9.56 15.57
C GLU A 171 31.44 -9.56 15.34
N LYS A 172 30.81 -8.40 15.54
CA LYS A 172 29.54 -8.10 14.90
C LYS A 172 29.90 -8.17 13.43
N GLU A 173 29.66 -9.32 12.81
CA GLU A 173 29.56 -9.41 11.37
C GLU A 173 28.69 -8.22 11.00
N ASP A 174 29.29 -7.25 10.30
CA ASP A 174 28.56 -6.13 9.74
C ASP A 174 27.42 -6.79 8.96
N GLU A 175 26.21 -6.80 9.54
CA GLU A 175 24.98 -7.10 8.83
C GLU A 175 24.87 -5.99 7.81
N GLN A 176 25.62 -6.17 6.72
CA GLN A 176 25.54 -5.37 5.53
C GLN A 176 24.12 -5.59 5.06
N TRP A 177 23.24 -4.66 5.47
CA TRP A 177 21.83 -4.61 5.16
C TRP A 177 21.73 -4.88 3.66
N LYS A 178 21.27 -6.08 3.33
CA LYS A 178 21.18 -6.55 1.95
C LYS A 178 20.10 -5.72 1.29
N ASP A 179 20.45 -4.96 0.26
CA ASP A 179 19.55 -4.04 -0.43
C ASP A 179 18.24 -4.78 -0.80
N PRO A 180 17.10 -4.40 -0.19
CA PRO A 180 15.84 -5.05 -0.48
C PRO A 180 15.37 -4.64 -1.89
N LEU A 181 14.45 -5.41 -2.46
CA LEU A 181 13.81 -4.96 -3.71
C LEU A 181 12.72 -3.95 -3.40
N HIS A 182 13.02 -2.66 -3.52
CA HIS A 182 12.04 -1.58 -3.35
C HIS A 182 10.95 -1.65 -4.42
N LEU A 183 9.69 -1.61 -4.01
CA LEU A 183 8.51 -1.67 -4.90
C LEU A 183 7.79 -0.32 -5.00
N GLY A 184 7.95 0.54 -4.02
CA GLY A 184 7.31 1.84 -3.95
C GLY A 184 7.41 2.45 -2.57
N THR A 185 6.72 3.57 -2.40
CA THR A 185 6.60 4.28 -1.14
C THR A 185 5.13 4.35 -0.73
N TRP A 186 4.89 4.33 0.58
CA TRP A 186 3.62 4.69 1.18
C TRP A 186 3.87 5.85 2.14
N PHE A 187 3.24 7.00 1.93
CA PHE A 187 3.59 8.24 2.62
C PHE A 187 5.10 8.54 2.44
N SER A 188 5.85 8.57 3.54
CA SER A 188 7.31 8.70 3.57
C SER A 188 8.04 7.37 3.81
N GLN A 189 7.36 6.23 3.78
CA GLN A 189 7.90 4.92 4.14
C GLN A 189 8.10 4.03 2.92
N ASP A 190 9.13 3.19 2.98
CA ASP A 190 9.44 2.26 1.91
C ASP A 190 8.63 0.99 2.00
N VAL A 191 8.19 0.53 0.83
CA VAL A 191 7.57 -0.78 0.66
C VAL A 191 8.51 -1.62 -0.19
N ALA A 192 9.08 -2.66 0.40
CA ALA A 192 10.10 -3.48 -0.24
C ALA A 192 9.87 -4.98 -0.04
N VAL A 193 10.49 -5.80 -0.87
CA VAL A 193 10.49 -7.26 -0.72
C VAL A 193 11.66 -7.68 0.17
N ASP A 194 11.39 -8.44 1.22
CA ASP A 194 12.42 -9.16 1.94
C ASP A 194 13.03 -10.24 1.04
N SER A 195 14.34 -10.15 0.82
CA SER A 195 15.05 -10.99 -0.14
C SER A 195 15.01 -12.49 0.20
N ARG A 196 14.89 -12.84 1.49
CA ARG A 196 14.95 -14.24 1.94
C ARG A 196 13.58 -14.92 1.91
N THR A 197 12.57 -14.23 2.43
CA THR A 197 11.23 -14.75 2.66
C THR A 197 10.29 -14.43 1.50
N GLY A 198 10.60 -13.40 0.71
CA GLY A 198 9.72 -12.90 -0.35
C GLY A 198 8.51 -12.10 0.16
N LYS A 199 8.42 -11.91 1.48
CA LYS A 199 7.40 -11.07 2.13
C LYS A 199 7.56 -9.61 1.77
N ILE A 200 6.49 -8.85 1.90
CA ILE A 200 6.51 -7.40 1.73
C ILE A 200 6.67 -6.76 3.10
N GLN A 201 7.63 -5.85 3.20
CA GLN A 201 7.93 -5.11 4.40
C GLN A 201 7.68 -3.62 4.21
N ARG A 202 7.20 -2.99 5.27
CA ARG A 202 7.23 -1.55 5.47
C ARG A 202 8.53 -1.20 6.19
N ARG A 203 9.29 -0.24 5.66
CA ARG A 203 10.53 0.27 6.27
C ARG A 203 10.42 1.76 6.55
N SER A 204 10.80 2.17 7.75
CA SER A 204 10.94 3.59 8.08
C SER A 204 12.26 4.12 7.53
N TRP A 205 12.26 5.36 7.03
CA TRP A 205 13.48 6.06 6.65
C TRP A 205 14.12 6.80 7.82
N ASP A 206 13.34 7.03 8.87
CA ASP A 206 13.74 7.80 10.05
C ASP A 206 14.49 6.85 10.99
N ASP A 207 15.69 6.42 10.57
CA ASP A 207 16.70 5.77 11.41
C ASP A 207 17.39 6.83 12.30
N ASP A 208 16.59 7.58 13.05
CA ASP A 208 17.11 8.51 14.07
C ASP A 208 17.66 7.74 15.31
N GLY A 209 17.73 6.41 15.22
CA GLY A 209 18.46 5.53 16.14
C GLY A 209 17.81 5.30 17.50
N ASP A 210 16.72 6.00 17.80
CA ASP A 210 16.02 5.92 19.10
C ASP A 210 14.62 5.29 19.01
N ASP A 211 14.03 5.16 17.82
CA ASP A 211 12.73 4.50 17.62
C ASP A 211 12.94 3.12 16.99
N GLU A 212 12.64 2.06 17.77
CA GLU A 212 12.58 0.66 17.34
C GLU A 212 11.40 0.40 16.38
N ASP A 213 11.20 1.26 15.37
CA ASP A 213 10.25 1.01 14.30
C ASP A 213 10.84 -0.09 13.40
N GLU A 214 10.81 -1.31 13.91
CA GLU A 214 11.25 -2.52 13.24
C GLU A 214 10.53 -2.67 11.88
N ASP A 215 11.27 -3.19 10.90
CA ASP A 215 10.70 -3.61 9.62
C ASP A 215 9.45 -4.47 9.87
N GLU A 216 8.31 -4.02 9.34
CA GLU A 216 7.03 -4.68 9.59
C GLU A 216 6.62 -5.48 8.36
N ASP A 217 6.38 -6.78 8.52
CA ASP A 217 5.81 -7.62 7.48
C ASP A 217 4.35 -7.23 7.23
N ILE A 218 4.04 -6.71 6.03
CA ILE A 218 2.70 -6.23 5.67
C ILE A 218 1.96 -7.15 4.69
N ALA A 219 2.66 -8.06 4.02
CA ALA A 219 2.02 -9.10 3.20
C ALA A 219 2.93 -10.30 3.02
N GLU A 220 2.33 -11.49 2.86
CA GLU A 220 3.09 -12.75 2.73
C GLU A 220 3.93 -12.81 1.45
N ASN A 221 3.53 -12.06 0.41
CA ASN A 221 4.31 -11.90 -0.82
C ASN A 221 3.77 -10.76 -1.69
N VAL A 222 4.51 -10.45 -2.78
CA VAL A 222 4.14 -9.44 -3.78
C VAL A 222 2.71 -9.66 -4.32
N GLY A 223 2.32 -10.90 -4.56
CA GLY A 223 0.99 -11.22 -5.12
C GLY A 223 -0.12 -10.85 -4.15
N ARG A 224 0.03 -11.23 -2.88
CA ARG A 224 -0.90 -10.86 -1.80
C ARG A 224 -0.98 -9.36 -1.64
N PHE A 225 0.15 -8.68 -1.54
CA PHE A 225 0.21 -7.23 -1.45
C PHE A 225 -0.56 -6.54 -2.58
N LEU A 226 -0.36 -6.96 -3.83
CA LEU A 226 -1.08 -6.39 -4.97
C LEU A 226 -2.57 -6.67 -4.97
N VAL A 227 -2.99 -7.84 -4.44
CA VAL A 227 -4.42 -8.15 -4.26
C VAL A 227 -5.03 -7.20 -3.22
N LEU A 228 -4.41 -7.07 -2.05
CA LEU A 228 -4.87 -6.19 -0.97
C LEU A 228 -4.95 -4.74 -1.45
N LEU A 229 -3.84 -4.22 -1.99
CA LEU A 229 -3.74 -2.84 -2.48
C LEU A 229 -4.71 -2.56 -3.62
N GLY A 230 -4.83 -3.48 -4.58
CA GLY A 230 -5.73 -3.34 -5.72
C GLY A 230 -7.20 -3.30 -5.30
N VAL A 231 -7.59 -4.14 -4.35
CA VAL A 231 -8.96 -4.18 -3.80
C VAL A 231 -9.28 -2.91 -3.03
N ILE A 232 -8.42 -2.51 -2.08
CA ILE A 232 -8.61 -1.29 -1.29
C ILE A 232 -8.75 -0.10 -2.23
N ARG A 233 -7.81 0.08 -3.16
CA ARG A 233 -7.88 1.12 -4.19
C ARG A 233 -9.21 1.09 -4.94
N SER A 234 -9.61 -0.08 -5.43
CA SER A 234 -10.86 -0.22 -6.20
C SER A 234 -12.08 0.20 -5.39
N VAL A 235 -12.19 -0.25 -4.14
CA VAL A 235 -13.32 0.10 -3.27
C VAL A 235 -13.33 1.60 -3.02
N MET A 236 -12.19 2.20 -2.66
CA MET A 236 -12.10 3.64 -2.39
C MET A 236 -12.46 4.50 -3.61
N CYS A 237 -11.96 4.13 -4.80
CA CYS A 237 -12.33 4.81 -6.04
C CYS A 237 -13.82 4.64 -6.35
N ASP A 238 -14.40 3.47 -6.10
CA ASP A 238 -15.80 3.22 -6.40
C ASP A 238 -16.75 3.93 -5.42
N LEU A 239 -16.40 4.02 -4.14
CA LEU A 239 -17.13 4.81 -3.14
C LEU A 239 -17.19 6.29 -3.53
N GLN A 240 -16.07 6.82 -4.03
CA GLN A 240 -16.01 8.19 -4.56
C GLN A 240 -16.99 8.38 -5.75
N ILE A 241 -17.03 7.41 -6.68
CA ILE A 241 -17.95 7.43 -7.82
C ILE A 241 -19.42 7.36 -7.37
N CYS A 242 -19.71 6.66 -6.27
CA CYS A 242 -21.06 6.55 -5.70
C CYS A 242 -21.60 7.86 -5.12
N GLY A 243 -20.80 8.92 -5.06
CA GLY A 243 -21.20 10.18 -4.47
C GLY A 243 -21.35 10.13 -2.96
N LEU A 244 -20.78 9.10 -2.30
CA LEU A 244 -20.66 9.02 -0.83
C LEU A 244 -19.64 10.03 -0.28
N GLN A 245 -19.10 10.93 -1.11
CA GLN A 245 -17.93 11.73 -0.79
C GLN A 245 -18.06 13.23 -1.12
N ARG A 246 -19.26 13.80 -1.37
CA ARG A 246 -19.52 15.27 -1.30
C ARG A 246 -20.93 15.72 -1.71
N PHE A 247 -21.40 16.79 -1.04
CA PHE A 247 -22.24 17.93 -1.50
C PHE A 247 -23.54 18.27 -0.77
N ARG A 248 -23.96 17.54 0.29
CA ARG A 248 -25.01 18.04 1.19
C ARG A 248 -24.60 17.90 2.64
N LYS A 249 -24.52 19.02 3.36
CA LYS A 249 -24.19 19.07 4.80
C LYS A 249 -25.00 18.11 5.66
N GLU A 250 -26.24 17.79 5.27
CA GLU A 250 -27.15 16.90 5.97
C GLU A 250 -26.97 15.40 5.63
N GLN A 251 -26.08 15.06 4.69
CA GLN A 251 -25.75 13.69 4.28
C GLN A 251 -24.31 13.29 4.64
N ILE A 252 -23.45 14.24 5.03
CA ILE A 252 -22.04 14.00 5.35
C ILE A 252 -21.90 12.94 6.45
N GLU A 253 -22.53 13.16 7.61
CA GLU A 253 -22.42 12.22 8.75
C GLU A 253 -22.89 10.80 8.41
N ARG A 254 -23.92 10.68 7.56
CA ARG A 254 -24.46 9.38 7.14
C ARG A 254 -23.60 8.69 6.09
N ASP A 255 -23.01 9.45 5.17
CA ASP A 255 -22.13 8.90 4.16
C ASP A 255 -20.77 8.51 4.79
N GLU A 256 -20.29 9.26 5.81
CA GLU A 256 -19.13 8.92 6.65
C GLU A 256 -19.35 7.61 7.42
N GLU A 257 -20.51 7.43 8.07
CA GLU A 257 -20.85 6.18 8.76
C GLU A 257 -20.85 4.97 7.80
N VAL A 258 -21.35 5.15 6.57
CA VAL A 258 -21.32 4.07 5.57
C VAL A 258 -19.89 3.76 5.14
N GLU A 259 -19.06 4.77 4.94
CA GLU A 259 -17.66 4.59 4.56
C GLU A 259 -16.86 3.86 5.64
N GLU A 260 -17.01 4.26 6.91
CA GLU A 260 -16.37 3.60 8.05
C GLU A 260 -16.76 2.12 8.13
N VAL A 261 -18.06 1.81 8.05
CA VAL A 261 -18.55 0.43 8.09
C VAL A 261 -18.09 -0.38 6.86
N VAL A 262 -18.01 0.25 5.69
CA VAL A 262 -17.46 -0.39 4.49
C VAL A 262 -15.99 -0.74 4.68
N LEU A 263 -15.20 0.20 5.22
CA LEU A 263 -13.78 0.00 5.45
C LEU A 263 -13.56 -1.09 6.51
N GLU A 264 -14.26 -1.05 7.63
CA GLU A 264 -14.17 -2.09 8.67
C GLU A 264 -14.44 -3.49 8.09
N LYS A 265 -15.56 -3.64 7.37
CA LYS A 265 -15.92 -4.91 6.70
C LYS A 265 -14.90 -5.33 5.66
N LEU A 266 -14.37 -4.38 4.90
CA LEU A 266 -13.36 -4.66 3.90
C LEU A 266 -12.10 -5.22 4.56
N PHE A 267 -11.57 -4.56 5.58
CA PHE A 267 -10.36 -4.99 6.27
C PHE A 267 -10.56 -6.30 7.04
N GLU A 268 -11.74 -6.51 7.65
CA GLU A 268 -12.11 -7.80 8.24
C GLU A 268 -12.03 -8.94 7.20
N GLY A 269 -12.63 -8.71 6.02
CA GLY A 269 -12.64 -9.65 4.92
C GLY A 269 -11.26 -9.89 4.30
N LEU A 270 -10.45 -8.85 4.14
CA LEU A 270 -9.08 -8.94 3.65
C LEU A 270 -8.17 -9.69 4.63
N GLY A 271 -8.43 -9.60 5.94
CA GLY A 271 -7.75 -10.41 6.95
C GLY A 271 -8.03 -11.91 6.90
N ALA A 272 -9.00 -12.37 6.07
CA ALA A 272 -9.14 -13.79 5.74
C ALA A 272 -8.28 -14.22 4.54
N VAL A 273 -7.71 -13.25 3.81
CA VAL A 273 -6.91 -13.45 2.58
C VAL A 273 -5.43 -13.44 2.90
N ASP A 274 -5.03 -12.51 3.76
CA ASP A 274 -3.69 -12.39 4.32
C ASP A 274 -3.82 -12.02 5.80
N GLN A 275 -3.28 -12.87 6.67
CA GLN A 275 -3.42 -12.72 8.11
C GLN A 275 -2.67 -11.46 8.62
N LEU A 276 -1.65 -11.01 7.89
CA LEU A 276 -0.89 -9.78 8.22
C LEU A 276 -1.76 -8.52 8.16
N VAL A 277 -2.93 -8.55 7.51
CA VAL A 277 -3.90 -7.45 7.54
C VAL A 277 -4.41 -7.16 8.96
N LYS A 278 -4.45 -8.18 9.83
CA LYS A 278 -4.90 -8.04 11.22
C LYS A 278 -3.77 -7.77 12.19
N GLU A 279 -2.54 -8.13 11.81
CA GLU A 279 -1.38 -8.14 12.69
C GLU A 279 -0.52 -6.89 12.49
N ALA A 280 -0.37 -6.45 11.24
CA ALA A 280 0.43 -5.28 10.93
C ALA A 280 -0.35 -3.97 11.18
N ALA A 281 0.25 -3.10 11.99
CA ALA A 281 -0.19 -1.74 12.26
C ALA A 281 -0.37 -0.94 10.96
N PHE A 282 0.46 -1.19 9.95
CA PHE A 282 0.35 -0.62 8.61
C PHE A 282 -1.09 -0.60 8.06
N TRP A 283 -1.80 -1.73 8.12
CA TRP A 283 -3.16 -1.82 7.57
C TRP A 283 -4.18 -1.08 8.44
N GLY A 284 -3.98 -1.06 9.76
CA GLY A 284 -4.76 -0.23 10.66
C GLY A 284 -4.58 1.27 10.37
N TRP A 285 -3.35 1.70 10.07
CA TRP A 285 -3.07 3.08 9.68
C TRP A 285 -3.68 3.45 8.34
N ILE A 286 -3.60 2.58 7.33
CA ILE A 286 -4.31 2.81 6.06
C ILE A 286 -5.81 2.93 6.31
N CYS A 287 -6.41 2.02 7.10
CA CYS A 287 -7.84 2.09 7.41
C CYS A 287 -8.21 3.42 8.07
N ASN A 288 -7.44 3.86 9.08
CA ASN A 288 -7.66 5.13 9.76
C ASN A 288 -7.48 6.34 8.83
N TYR A 289 -6.43 6.35 8.01
CA TYR A 289 -6.16 7.41 7.04
C TYR A 289 -7.28 7.54 6.01
N LEU A 290 -7.86 6.42 5.59
CA LEU A 290 -8.98 6.43 4.64
C LEU A 290 -10.30 6.90 5.25
N CYS A 291 -10.44 6.87 6.58
CA CYS A 291 -11.60 7.38 7.31
C CYS A 291 -11.54 8.89 7.58
N THR A 292 -10.40 9.57 7.35
CA THR A 292 -10.21 11.01 7.60
C THR A 292 -10.39 11.88 6.36
#